data_AF-A0A662XNA1-F1
#
_entry.id   AF-A0A662XNA1-F1
#
_cell.length_a   1.000
_cell.length_b   1.000
_cell.length_c   1.000
_cell.angle_alpha   90.00
_cell.angle_beta   90.00
_cell.angle_gamma   90.00
#
_symmetry.space_group_name_H-M   'P 1'
#
loop_
_entity.id
_entity.type
_entity.pdbx_description
1 polymer ?
#
loop_
_entity_poly.entity_id
_entity_poly.type
_entity_poly.pdbx_seq_one_letter_code
_entity_poly.pdbx_strand_id
1 'polypeptide(L)'
;MKKTRGAFSRERLDDAVAQVLSGESMSTVSKISSIKYSTLAKWVAAARKGETRDPKRRGPAPLLPPEAEESIYEWVVGLQQVHHPVERGAVIAKASAIAEMLFKRCVGDGWYRRFMERHPALSVRTAQSISKARNSVDASDVQRLFDTLASVYIKEEI
;
A
#
# COMPACT_ATOMS: atom_id res chain seq x y z
N MET A 1 15.42 29.89 1.80
CA MET A 1 15.43 29.45 0.38
C MET A 1 15.13 27.95 0.32
N LYS A 2 13.93 27.54 -0.14
CA LYS A 2 13.59 26.11 -0.25
C LYS A 2 14.35 25.52 -1.46
N LYS A 3 15.26 24.57 -1.22
CA LYS A 3 15.93 23.83 -2.31
C LYS A 3 14.93 22.87 -2.96
N THR A 4 14.25 23.31 -4.01
CA THR A 4 13.41 22.43 -4.83
C THR A 4 14.33 21.49 -5.60
N ARG A 5 14.25 20.19 -5.31
CA ARG A 5 14.98 19.17 -6.08
C ARG A 5 14.19 18.92 -7.35
N GLY A 6 14.83 19.05 -8.51
CA GLY A 6 14.20 18.76 -9.81
C GLY A 6 13.70 17.32 -9.84
N ALA A 7 12.42 17.15 -10.15
CA ALA A 7 11.82 15.84 -10.39
C ALA A 7 12.29 15.36 -11.77
N PHE A 8 13.02 14.26 -11.80
CA PHE A 8 13.28 13.48 -13.00
C PHE A 8 12.62 12.11 -12.79
N SER A 9 12.00 11.55 -13.83
CA SER A 9 11.45 10.20 -13.77
C SER A 9 12.58 9.18 -13.69
N ARG A 10 12.27 7.99 -13.15
CA ARG A 10 13.23 6.89 -13.03
C ARG A 10 13.69 6.42 -14.42
N GLU A 11 12.75 6.24 -15.33
CA GLU A 11 13.00 5.87 -16.72
C GLU A 11 14.02 6.80 -17.39
N ARG A 12 13.82 8.12 -17.29
CA ARG A 12 14.75 9.11 -17.86
C ARG A 12 16.16 9.06 -17.27
N LEU A 13 16.27 8.65 -16.00
CA LEU A 13 17.56 8.50 -15.35
C LEU A 13 18.26 7.22 -15.80
N ASP A 14 17.52 6.13 -15.91
CA ASP A 14 18.05 4.83 -16.34
C ASP A 14 18.51 4.90 -17.81
N ASP A 15 17.73 5.56 -18.69
CA ASP A 15 18.11 5.84 -20.08
C ASP A 15 19.39 6.68 -20.18
N ALA A 16 19.48 7.75 -19.36
CA ALA A 16 20.65 8.61 -19.32
C ALA A 16 21.90 7.88 -18.80
N VAL A 17 21.75 6.98 -17.83
CA VAL A 17 22.85 6.13 -17.36
C VAL A 17 23.28 5.17 -18.46
N ALA A 18 22.34 4.56 -19.19
CA ALA A 18 22.64 3.68 -20.32
C ALA A 18 23.43 4.38 -21.43
N GLN A 19 23.05 5.62 -21.82
CA GLN A 19 23.77 6.43 -22.80
C GLN A 19 25.22 6.73 -22.39
N VAL A 20 25.45 6.98 -21.10
CA VAL A 20 26.83 7.20 -20.59
C VAL A 20 27.62 5.89 -20.57
N LEU A 21 26.98 4.76 -20.28
CA LEU A 21 27.62 3.45 -20.33
C LEU A 21 27.95 3.03 -21.76
N SER A 22 27.17 3.44 -22.77
CA SER A 22 27.47 3.22 -24.20
C SER A 22 28.57 4.15 -24.75
N GLY A 23 29.12 5.05 -23.93
CA GLY A 23 30.28 5.87 -24.27
C GLY A 23 30.01 7.35 -24.52
N GLU A 24 28.78 7.83 -24.33
CA GLU A 24 28.49 9.26 -24.48
C GLU A 24 29.07 10.11 -23.34
N SER A 25 29.35 11.38 -23.66
CA SER A 25 29.84 12.34 -22.67
C SER A 25 28.76 12.69 -21.64
N MET A 26 29.07 12.48 -20.36
CA MET A 26 28.20 12.85 -19.23
C MET A 26 27.76 14.33 -19.25
N SER A 27 28.57 15.23 -19.79
CA SER A 27 28.23 16.65 -19.92
C SER A 27 27.10 16.88 -20.92
N THR A 28 27.16 16.17 -22.05
CA THR A 28 26.14 16.22 -23.11
C THR A 28 24.84 15.58 -22.63
N VAL A 29 24.92 14.37 -22.06
CA VAL A 29 23.76 13.65 -21.54
C VAL A 29 23.09 14.43 -20.40
N SER A 30 23.85 15.11 -19.54
CA SER A 30 23.30 15.96 -18.48
C SER A 30 22.44 17.12 -19.02
N LYS A 31 22.90 17.77 -20.09
CA LYS A 31 22.16 18.88 -20.73
C LYS A 31 20.89 18.38 -21.42
N ILE A 32 20.99 17.28 -22.18
CA ILE A 32 19.86 16.70 -22.93
C ILE A 32 18.77 16.17 -21.98
N SER A 33 19.18 15.38 -20.98
CA SER A 33 18.25 14.76 -20.03
C SER A 33 17.68 15.75 -19.00
N SER A 34 18.25 16.96 -18.90
CA SER A 34 17.99 17.93 -17.82
C SER A 34 18.27 17.38 -16.41
N ILE A 35 19.12 16.37 -16.31
CA ILE A 35 19.57 15.77 -15.04
C ILE A 35 20.90 16.42 -14.67
N LYS A 36 21.04 16.89 -13.44
CA LYS A 36 22.29 17.49 -12.96
C LYS A 36 23.46 16.51 -13.11
N TYR A 37 24.58 16.99 -13.63
CA TYR A 37 25.82 16.22 -13.81
C TYR A 37 26.22 15.42 -12.55
N SER A 38 26.15 16.05 -11.37
CA SER A 38 26.50 15.39 -10.10
C SER A 38 25.56 14.24 -9.71
N THR A 39 24.32 14.25 -10.19
CA THR A 39 23.40 13.11 -10.07
C THR A 39 23.84 12.02 -11.03
N LEU A 40 23.97 12.34 -12.33
CA LEU A 40 24.34 11.37 -13.36
C LEU A 40 25.65 10.64 -13.02
N ALA A 41 26.70 11.37 -12.63
CA ALA A 41 27.99 10.79 -12.23
C ALA A 41 27.86 9.82 -11.04
N LYS A 42 27.01 10.15 -10.04
CA LYS A 42 26.77 9.27 -8.89
C LYS A 42 26.04 7.99 -9.26
N TRP A 43 25.14 8.03 -10.25
CA TRP A 43 24.39 6.86 -10.71
C TRP A 43 25.22 5.98 -11.65
N VAL A 44 25.98 6.59 -12.55
CA VAL A 44 26.93 5.88 -13.43
C VAL A 44 28.01 5.16 -12.63
N ALA A 45 28.56 5.80 -11.58
CA ALA A 45 29.53 5.16 -10.70
C ALA A 45 28.95 3.93 -9.97
N ALA A 46 27.70 4.01 -9.51
CA ALA A 46 27.01 2.89 -8.89
C ALA A 46 26.74 1.76 -9.91
N ALA A 47 26.28 2.11 -11.12
CA ALA A 47 26.03 1.16 -12.19
C ALA A 47 27.31 0.42 -12.63
N ARG A 48 28.44 1.12 -12.73
CA ARG A 48 29.76 0.49 -13.02
C ARG A 48 30.21 -0.48 -11.94
N LYS A 49 29.77 -0.28 -10.69
CA LYS A 49 30.04 -1.17 -9.56
C LYS A 49 29.04 -2.34 -9.47
N GLY A 50 28.03 -2.37 -10.34
CA GLY A 50 26.92 -3.34 -10.27
C GLY A 50 25.95 -3.08 -9.11
N GLU A 51 25.98 -1.89 -8.50
CA GLU A 51 25.05 -1.53 -7.42
C GLU A 51 23.75 -0.96 -8.01
N THR A 52 22.63 -1.62 -7.73
CA THR A 52 21.30 -1.08 -8.02
C THR A 52 20.92 -0.04 -6.96
N ARG A 53 20.73 1.20 -7.39
CA ARG A 53 20.22 2.27 -6.52
C ARG A 53 18.71 2.33 -6.59
N ASP A 54 18.05 1.44 -5.86
CA ASP A 54 16.61 1.61 -5.67
C ASP A 54 16.31 2.88 -4.87
N PRO A 55 15.22 3.59 -5.18
CA PRO A 55 14.77 4.73 -4.39
C PRO A 55 14.47 4.31 -2.94
N LYS A 56 15.46 4.43 -2.06
CA LYS A 56 15.24 4.17 -0.62
C LYS A 56 14.28 5.23 -0.08
N ARG A 57 13.33 4.80 0.76
CA ARG A 57 12.41 5.70 1.48
C ARG A 57 13.22 6.83 2.12
N ARG A 58 12.81 8.06 1.84
CA ARG A 58 13.40 9.26 2.41
C ARG A 58 12.61 9.66 3.66
N GLY A 59 13.32 10.03 4.72
CA GLY A 59 12.72 10.49 5.97
C GLY A 59 12.83 9.47 7.11
N PRO A 60 12.32 9.83 8.30
CA PRO A 60 12.45 9.00 9.50
C PRO A 60 11.83 7.61 9.31
N ALA A 61 12.38 6.62 10.01
CA ALA A 61 11.80 5.29 10.10
C ALA A 61 10.36 5.36 10.65
N PRO A 62 9.49 4.38 10.32
CA PRO A 62 8.20 4.22 11.00
C PRO A 62 8.38 4.21 12.53
N LEU A 63 7.39 4.71 13.27
CA LEU A 63 7.46 4.75 14.74
C LEU A 63 7.44 3.33 15.31
N LEU A 64 6.59 2.47 14.76
CA LEU A 64 6.52 1.07 15.14
C LEU A 64 7.53 0.24 14.33
N PRO A 65 8.17 -0.76 14.95
CA PRO A 65 9.00 -1.70 14.22
C PRO A 65 8.13 -2.51 13.24
N PRO A 66 8.71 -3.00 12.13
CA PRO A 66 7.96 -3.68 11.08
C PRO A 66 7.22 -4.92 11.59
N GLU A 67 7.78 -5.63 12.57
CA GLU A 67 7.17 -6.81 13.17
C GLU A 67 5.87 -6.47 13.90
N ALA A 68 5.86 -5.37 14.67
CA ALA A 68 4.67 -4.90 15.36
C ALA A 68 3.61 -4.39 14.38
N GLU A 69 4.03 -3.78 13.27
CA GLU A 69 3.13 -3.33 12.22
C GLU A 69 2.48 -4.51 11.49
N GLU A 70 3.23 -5.58 11.22
CA GLU A 70 2.72 -6.82 10.63
C GLU A 70 1.70 -7.52 11.54
N SER A 71 1.95 -7.60 12.85
CA SER A 71 0.97 -8.17 13.78
C SER A 71 -0.36 -7.38 13.81
N ILE A 72 -0.31 -6.05 13.62
CA ILE A 72 -1.52 -5.24 13.49
C ILE A 72 -2.23 -5.55 12.17
N TYR A 73 -1.48 -5.73 11.08
CA TYR A 73 -2.03 -6.13 9.79
C TYR A 73 -2.75 -7.49 9.87
N GLU A 74 -2.10 -8.52 10.41
CA GLU A 74 -2.69 -9.86 10.60
C GLU A 74 -3.94 -9.81 11.47
N TRP A 75 -3.93 -9.01 12.54
CA TRP A 75 -5.09 -8.82 13.40
C TRP A 75 -6.28 -8.20 12.63
N VAL A 76 -6.04 -7.20 11.78
CA VAL A 76 -7.08 -6.61 10.93
C VAL A 76 -7.63 -7.64 9.94
N VAL A 77 -6.76 -8.41 9.30
CA VAL A 77 -7.17 -9.46 8.34
C VAL A 77 -7.99 -10.54 9.03
N GLY A 78 -7.56 -11.02 10.20
CA GLY A 78 -8.29 -12.02 10.97
C GLY A 78 -9.69 -11.55 11.36
N LEU A 79 -9.82 -10.29 11.80
CA LEU A 79 -11.13 -9.71 12.13
C LEU A 79 -12.03 -9.55 10.89
N GLN A 80 -11.47 -9.25 9.73
CA GLN A 80 -12.23 -9.24 8.47
C GLN A 80 -12.74 -10.63 8.07
N GLN A 81 -11.94 -11.68 8.29
CA GLN A 81 -12.33 -13.07 8.00
C GLN A 81 -13.52 -13.55 8.87
N VAL A 82 -13.63 -13.03 10.10
CA VAL A 82 -14.75 -13.32 11.02
C VAL A 82 -15.93 -12.35 10.81
N HIS A 83 -15.97 -11.63 9.68
CA HIS A 83 -17.00 -10.66 9.34
C HIS A 83 -17.17 -9.49 10.34
N HIS A 84 -16.11 -9.17 11.09
CA HIS A 84 -16.08 -8.05 12.03
C HIS A 84 -15.03 -7.02 11.60
N PRO A 85 -15.27 -6.24 10.53
CA PRO A 85 -14.27 -5.33 10.00
C PRO A 85 -13.89 -4.26 11.02
N VAL A 86 -12.59 -4.00 11.12
CA VAL A 86 -12.03 -3.02 12.07
C VAL A 86 -12.10 -1.63 11.45
N GLU A 87 -12.68 -0.69 12.19
CA GLU A 87 -12.65 0.72 11.80
C GLU A 87 -11.28 1.36 12.02
N ARG A 88 -11.01 2.41 11.26
CA ARG A 88 -9.82 3.26 11.36
C ARG A 88 -9.44 3.61 12.80
N GLY A 89 -10.41 4.01 13.63
CA GLY A 89 -10.17 4.43 15.01
C GLY A 89 -9.61 3.29 15.87
N ALA A 90 -10.11 2.07 15.69
CA ALA A 90 -9.66 0.90 16.41
C ALA A 90 -8.23 0.48 16.00
N VAL A 91 -7.88 0.63 14.72
CA VAL A 91 -6.50 0.40 14.25
C VAL A 91 -5.54 1.40 14.91
N ILE A 92 -5.91 2.68 14.96
CA ILE A 92 -5.09 3.73 15.61
C ILE A 92 -4.97 3.48 17.11
N ALA A 93 -6.05 3.10 17.78
CA ALA A 93 -6.04 2.78 19.21
C ALA A 93 -5.13 1.60 19.51
N LYS A 94 -5.23 0.51 18.74
CA LYS A 94 -4.38 -0.68 18.89
C LYS A 94 -2.90 -0.35 18.68
N ALA A 95 -2.60 0.39 17.61
CA ALA A 95 -1.24 0.84 17.31
C ALA A 95 -0.71 1.81 18.38
N SER A 96 -1.57 2.66 18.95
CA SER A 96 -1.18 3.59 20.01
C SER A 96 -0.86 2.87 21.31
N ALA A 97 -1.64 1.84 21.66
CA ALA A 97 -1.35 1.00 22.83
C ALA A 97 0.04 0.34 22.71
N ILE A 98 0.37 -0.19 21.53
CA ILE A 98 1.70 -0.79 21.28
C ILE A 98 2.80 0.29 21.33
N ALA A 99 2.57 1.44 20.69
CA ALA A 99 3.53 2.54 20.68
C ALA A 99 3.76 3.16 22.06
N GLU A 100 2.74 3.18 22.92
CA GLU A 100 2.82 3.65 24.28
C GLU A 100 3.67 2.71 25.15
N MET A 101 3.47 1.39 25.01
CA MET A 101 4.28 0.38 25.70
C MET A 101 5.77 0.45 25.31
N LEU A 102 6.07 0.64 24.01
CA LEU A 102 7.44 0.60 23.51
C LEU A 102 8.18 1.94 23.64
N PHE A 103 7.47 3.04 23.36
CA PHE A 103 8.08 4.36 23.14
C PHE A 103 7.44 5.48 23.94
N LYS A 104 6.40 5.21 24.75
CA LYS A 104 5.62 6.23 25.49
C LYS A 104 5.08 7.33 24.58
N ARG A 105 4.68 6.96 23.36
CA ARG A 105 4.14 7.88 22.35
C ARG A 105 2.89 7.29 21.72
N CYS A 106 1.96 8.15 21.32
CA CYS A 106 0.78 7.73 20.57
C CYS A 106 0.99 7.92 19.07
N VAL A 107 0.28 7.11 18.29
CA VAL A 107 0.17 7.30 16.83
C VAL A 107 -1.09 8.09 16.51
N GLY A 108 -1.07 8.77 15.37
CA GLY A 108 -2.24 9.52 14.89
C GLY A 108 -2.50 9.27 13.41
N ASP A 109 -3.30 10.15 12.82
CA ASP A 109 -3.76 10.07 11.44
C ASP A 109 -2.64 9.86 10.41
N GLY A 110 -1.54 10.58 10.56
CA GLY A 110 -0.40 10.48 9.65
C GLY A 110 0.29 9.10 9.68
N TRP A 111 0.22 8.40 10.81
CA TRP A 111 0.73 7.03 10.90
C TRP A 111 -0.22 6.07 10.18
N TYR A 112 -1.53 6.14 10.46
CA TYR A 112 -2.53 5.28 9.82
C TYR A 112 -2.51 5.39 8.30
N ARG A 113 -2.43 6.62 7.76
CA ARG A 113 -2.32 6.83 6.31
C ARG A 113 -1.14 6.08 5.71
N ARG A 114 0.03 6.16 6.37
CA ARG A 114 1.25 5.51 5.89
C ARG A 114 1.26 4.00 6.15
N PHE A 115 0.53 3.52 7.15
CA PHE A 115 0.27 2.09 7.38
C PHE A 115 -0.52 1.53 6.19
N MET A 116 -1.61 2.18 5.79
CA MET A 116 -2.38 1.79 4.61
C MET A 116 -1.56 1.86 3.30
N GLU A 117 -0.71 2.88 3.14
CA GLU A 117 0.23 2.97 2.00
C GLU A 117 1.24 1.80 1.96
N ARG A 118 1.61 1.25 3.11
CA ARG A 118 2.54 0.10 3.21
C ARG A 118 1.85 -1.24 3.02
N HIS A 119 0.57 -1.36 3.40
CA HIS A 119 -0.22 -2.57 3.29
C HIS A 119 -1.37 -2.37 2.28
N PRO A 120 -1.10 -2.30 0.97
CA PRO A 120 -2.12 -2.04 -0.05
C PRO A 120 -3.18 -3.16 -0.17
N ALA A 121 -2.90 -4.34 0.40
CA ALA A 121 -3.89 -5.41 0.54
C ALA A 121 -5.07 -5.00 1.46
N LEU A 122 -4.85 -4.10 2.42
CA LEU A 122 -5.93 -3.50 3.20
C LEU A 122 -6.57 -2.39 2.38
N SER A 123 -7.86 -2.56 2.07
CA SER A 123 -8.66 -1.55 1.39
C SER A 123 -9.78 -1.08 2.30
N VAL A 124 -10.00 0.23 2.36
CA VAL A 124 -11.20 0.78 3.01
C VAL A 124 -12.38 0.51 2.09
N ARG A 125 -13.10 -0.57 2.37
CA ARG A 125 -14.36 -0.87 1.68
C ARG A 125 -15.50 -0.26 2.47
N THR A 126 -16.08 0.81 1.95
CA THR A 126 -17.39 1.28 2.38
C THR A 126 -18.42 0.33 1.81
N ALA A 127 -19.34 -0.19 2.62
CA ALA A 127 -20.50 -0.91 2.11
C ALA A 127 -21.23 0.00 1.13
N GLN A 128 -21.40 -0.43 -0.12
CA GLN A 128 -22.26 0.29 -1.05
C GLN A 128 -23.71 0.01 -0.64
N SER A 129 -24.48 1.07 -0.40
CA SER A 129 -25.93 0.91 -0.23
C SER A 129 -26.48 0.37 -1.56
N ILE A 130 -26.98 -0.86 -1.50
CA ILE A 130 -27.64 -1.47 -2.65
C ILE A 130 -28.99 -0.76 -2.79
N SER A 131 -29.33 -0.34 -4.02
CA SER A 131 -30.61 0.31 -4.27
C SER A 131 -31.77 -0.63 -3.91
N LYS A 132 -32.90 -0.08 -3.48
CA LYS A 132 -34.10 -0.87 -3.14
C LYS A 132 -34.55 -1.78 -4.28
N ALA A 133 -34.33 -1.37 -5.54
CA ALA A 133 -34.63 -2.18 -6.73
C ALA A 133 -33.70 -3.38 -6.93
N ARG A 134 -32.47 -3.34 -6.38
CA ARG A 134 -31.57 -4.50 -6.37
C ARG A 134 -31.77 -5.40 -5.15
N ASN A 135 -32.33 -4.85 -4.07
CA ASN A 135 -32.68 -5.59 -2.86
C ASN A 135 -34.18 -5.92 -2.79
N SER A 136 -34.93 -5.71 -3.88
CA SER A 136 -36.36 -6.03 -3.93
C SER A 136 -36.49 -7.54 -4.09
N VAL A 137 -36.79 -8.20 -2.97
CA VAL A 137 -37.17 -9.60 -2.94
C VAL A 137 -38.62 -9.68 -3.37
N ASP A 138 -38.91 -10.41 -4.45
CA ASP A 138 -40.28 -10.68 -4.87
C ASP A 138 -40.77 -12.04 -4.36
N ALA A 139 -42.06 -12.34 -4.58
CA ALA A 139 -42.64 -13.61 -4.12
C ALA A 139 -41.96 -14.84 -4.76
N SER A 140 -41.44 -14.69 -5.99
CA SER A 140 -40.76 -15.77 -6.70
C SER A 140 -39.39 -16.07 -6.09
N ASP A 141 -38.68 -15.04 -5.60
CA ASP A 141 -37.43 -15.19 -4.86
C ASP A 141 -37.62 -15.96 -3.55
N VAL A 142 -38.70 -15.66 -2.80
CA VAL A 142 -39.03 -16.36 -1.55
C VAL A 142 -39.40 -17.82 -1.84
N GLN A 143 -40.21 -18.05 -2.89
CA GLN A 143 -40.61 -19.39 -3.31
C GLN A 143 -39.38 -20.22 -3.70
N ARG A 144 -38.47 -19.64 -4.49
CA ARG A 144 -37.22 -20.28 -4.90
C ARG A 144 -36.34 -20.65 -3.70
N LEU A 145 -36.23 -19.78 -2.70
CA LEU A 145 -35.49 -20.08 -1.47
C LEU A 145 -36.12 -21.28 -0.74
N PHE A 146 -37.44 -21.27 -0.57
CA PHE A 146 -38.17 -22.36 0.07
C PHE A 146 -37.98 -23.69 -0.67
N ASP A 147 -38.18 -23.71 -1.99
CA ASP A 147 -38.05 -24.91 -2.81
C ASP A 147 -36.62 -25.46 -2.77
N THR A 148 -35.62 -24.57 -2.79
CA THR A 148 -34.21 -24.96 -2.67
C THR A 148 -33.93 -25.59 -1.32
N LEU A 149 -34.37 -24.97 -0.22
CA LEU A 149 -34.19 -25.50 1.13
C LEU A 149 -34.93 -26.83 1.34
N ALA A 150 -36.17 -26.94 0.85
CA ALA A 150 -36.94 -28.18 0.88
C ALA A 150 -36.24 -29.31 0.11
N SER A 151 -35.68 -29.00 -1.07
CA SER A 151 -34.93 -29.98 -1.86
C SER A 151 -33.64 -30.46 -1.18
N VAL A 152 -32.97 -29.60 -0.40
CA VAL A 152 -31.79 -29.98 0.37
C VAL A 152 -32.19 -30.83 1.57
N TYR A 153 -33.24 -30.42 2.29
CA TYR A 153 -33.74 -31.15 3.45
C TYR A 153 -34.17 -32.59 3.10
N ILE A 154 -34.95 -32.75 2.01
CA ILE A 154 -35.40 -34.06 1.54
C ILE A 154 -34.23 -34.95 1.10
N LYS A 155 -33.14 -34.36 0.58
CA LYS A 155 -31.94 -35.12 0.17
C LYS A 155 -31.05 -35.55 1.34
N GLU A 156 -31.13 -34.89 2.48
CA GLU A 156 -30.36 -35.22 3.69
C GLU A 156 -31.10 -36.22 4.61
N GLU A 157 -32.41 -36.38 4.45
CA GLU A 157 -33.25 -37.35 5.20
C GLU A 157 -33.42 -38.73 4.52
N ILE A 158 -32.73 -39.00 3.41
CA ILE A 158 -32.69 -40.30 2.70
C ILE A 158 -31.26 -40.83 2.70
#